data_AF-A0A7Y8HRM9-F1
#
_entry.id   AF-A0A7Y8HRM9-F1
#
_cell.length_a   1.000
_cell.length_b   1.000
_cell.length_c   1.000
_cell.angle_alpha   90.00
_cell.angle_beta   90.00
_cell.angle_gamma   90.00
#
_symmetry.space_group_name_H-M   'P 1'
#
loop_
_entity.id
_entity.type
_entity.pdbx_description
1 polymer ?
#
loop_
_entity_poly.entity_id
_entity_poly.type
_entity_poly.pdbx_seq_one_letter_code
_entity_poly.pdbx_strand_id
1 'polypeptide(L)'
;MTGADVPFAERYAFPTEAEIGSRNIPRTNDFKEVFFVRWGSIRFDAFWGGELNLKVVLKVYRFDDTCEHFIVDTDAYDVQWDTHKRVTRDFYVHPFAKKLGQVKRVDFSFIAHLNGKSLASQHDYVFMDGHNFDEERSQRRHITLERSTPNTYCTWETDAGVLQRDVDWFNQHFESLQLTPKFTKGQPYHPYHPKRYIHDQIDTTIWKQRVQPDRQQTIKVCVDCIDDADFISHLIHAHSNGVKVECIVDWRKMTLTNSDNYTRLKRSGVELLGVFCTPKDSRIEVAPDMHNKFVMFGDEDVITGSFNITFDRWWANWESGMTFRSQGVWRLFDNIFQSVRGGVIQRYGIDPLSHFNLLYTFGRQVAANGKYYRPHHAIISEVHRARHSIKLCLFLIGELQGEHHDSVIDALIHAHRRGVEVKIILNGHLARQGSPGKEYPMAEELKRPLLPAVMRLKRAGIAVALAYGMDDFDVPYSPI
;
A
#
# COMPACT_ATOMS: atom_id res chain seq x y z
N MET A 1 -5.43 -28.16 -18.58
CA MET A 1 -4.06 -28.58 -18.20
C MET A 1 -4.21 -29.53 -17.02
N THR A 2 -3.87 -30.80 -17.23
CA THR A 2 -3.99 -31.88 -16.25
C THR A 2 -2.67 -32.05 -15.50
N GLY A 3 -2.70 -31.89 -14.17
CA GLY A 3 -1.89 -32.62 -13.20
C GLY A 3 -0.36 -32.63 -13.34
N ALA A 4 0.30 -31.47 -13.39
CA ALA A 4 1.67 -31.39 -12.90
C ALA A 4 1.60 -30.80 -11.48
N ASP A 5 2.10 -31.54 -10.47
CA ASP A 5 2.24 -31.05 -9.10
C ASP A 5 2.91 -29.67 -9.15
N VAL A 6 2.18 -28.62 -8.82
CA VAL A 6 2.77 -27.29 -8.65
C VAL A 6 3.64 -27.41 -7.41
N PRO A 7 4.98 -27.25 -7.51
CA PRO A 7 5.84 -27.41 -6.36
C PRO A 7 5.54 -26.33 -5.33
N PHE A 8 5.46 -26.72 -4.05
CA PHE A 8 5.34 -25.78 -2.94
C PHE A 8 6.65 -25.02 -2.71
N ALA A 9 6.56 -23.89 -2.00
CA ALA A 9 7.70 -23.03 -1.71
C ALA A 9 8.83 -23.75 -0.93
N GLU A 10 8.48 -24.76 -0.14
CA GLU A 10 9.38 -25.60 0.67
C GLU A 10 10.46 -26.31 -0.15
N ARG A 11 10.23 -26.49 -1.45
CA ARG A 11 11.27 -27.01 -2.37
C ARG A 11 12.47 -26.07 -2.49
N TYR A 12 12.27 -24.77 -2.26
CA TYR A 12 13.26 -23.72 -2.52
C TYR A 12 13.70 -23.00 -1.25
N ALA A 13 12.88 -22.96 -0.21
CA ALA A 13 13.25 -22.36 1.06
C ALA A 13 12.54 -23.02 2.24
N PHE A 14 13.18 -23.06 3.40
CA PHE A 14 12.59 -23.61 4.61
C PHE A 14 12.78 -22.65 5.79
N PRO A 15 11.74 -22.37 6.60
CA PRO A 15 11.89 -21.56 7.80
C PRO A 15 12.68 -22.33 8.87
N THR A 16 13.66 -21.70 9.49
CA THR A 16 14.59 -22.36 10.42
C THR A 16 14.45 -21.86 11.86
N GLU A 17 14.26 -20.56 12.05
CA GLU A 17 14.20 -19.94 13.37
C GLU A 17 13.17 -18.81 13.39
N ALA A 18 12.48 -18.66 14.51
CA ALA A 18 11.65 -17.52 14.84
C ALA A 18 12.15 -16.88 16.15
N GLU A 19 12.15 -15.56 16.20
CA GLU A 19 12.53 -14.77 17.38
C GLU A 19 11.45 -13.73 17.69
N ILE A 20 11.12 -13.60 18.97
CA ILE A 20 10.29 -12.52 19.50
C ILE A 20 11.06 -11.71 20.53
N GLY A 21 10.94 -10.39 20.43
CA GLY A 21 11.63 -9.43 21.27
C GLY A 21 11.24 -9.47 22.74
N SER A 22 12.19 -9.07 23.59
CA SER A 22 11.93 -8.81 25.02
C SER A 22 11.05 -7.58 25.20
N ARG A 23 10.16 -7.64 26.20
CA ARG A 23 9.26 -6.59 26.68
C ARG A 23 8.28 -6.02 25.64
N ASN A 24 7.12 -5.63 26.14
CA ASN A 24 6.15 -4.87 25.38
C ASN A 24 6.64 -3.43 25.26
N ILE A 25 6.69 -2.91 24.03
CA ILE A 25 7.16 -1.57 23.77
C ILE A 25 5.94 -0.64 23.68
N PRO A 26 5.79 0.36 24.57
CA PRO A 26 4.70 1.31 24.47
C PRO A 26 4.91 2.27 23.30
N ARG A 27 3.82 2.56 22.58
CA ARG A 27 3.72 3.53 21.49
C ARG A 27 2.49 4.38 21.72
N THR A 28 2.54 5.64 21.28
CA THR A 28 1.40 6.55 21.37
C THR A 28 1.05 6.98 19.96
N ASN A 29 -0.23 6.93 19.59
CA ASN A 29 -0.67 7.42 18.28
C ASN A 29 -1.00 8.93 18.31
N ASP A 30 -1.38 9.50 17.17
CA ASP A 30 -1.74 10.92 17.05
C ASP A 30 -2.97 11.28 17.91
N PHE A 31 -3.81 10.30 18.29
CA PHE A 31 -4.91 10.44 19.25
C PHE A 31 -4.50 10.39 20.72
N LYS A 32 -3.20 10.34 21.01
CA LYS A 32 -2.64 10.19 22.36
C LYS A 32 -3.04 8.87 23.03
N GLU A 33 -3.49 7.89 22.25
CA GLU A 33 -3.79 6.55 22.73
C GLU A 33 -2.51 5.72 22.81
N VAL A 34 -2.35 4.99 23.91
CA VAL A 34 -1.19 4.12 24.13
C VAL A 34 -1.49 2.70 23.64
N PHE A 35 -0.58 2.16 22.83
CA PHE A 35 -0.55 0.78 22.36
C PHE A 35 0.74 0.12 22.79
N PHE A 36 0.73 -1.20 22.78
CA PHE A 36 1.91 -1.99 23.08
C PHE A 36 2.21 -2.85 21.87
N VAL A 37 3.49 -2.94 21.51
CA VAL A 37 3.93 -3.78 20.39
C VAL A 37 5.11 -4.65 20.81
N ARG A 38 5.19 -5.84 20.23
CA ARG A 38 6.31 -6.79 20.31
C ARG A 38 6.88 -6.98 18.92
N TRP A 39 8.18 -6.74 18.75
CA TRP A 39 8.84 -7.03 17.49
C TRP A 39 9.11 -8.53 17.36
N GLY A 40 9.16 -9.03 16.12
CA GLY A 40 9.54 -10.40 15.80
C GLY A 40 10.26 -10.51 14.46
N SER A 41 10.97 -11.62 14.27
CA SER A 41 11.64 -11.97 13.01
C SER A 41 11.61 -13.48 12.74
N ILE A 42 11.67 -13.86 11.46
CA ILE A 42 11.71 -15.26 11.00
C ILE A 42 12.87 -15.42 10.01
N ARG A 43 13.66 -16.47 10.18
CA ARG A 43 14.81 -16.84 9.34
C ARG A 43 14.50 -18.04 8.46
N PHE A 44 15.10 -18.05 7.28
CA PHE A 44 14.95 -19.08 6.26
C PHE A 44 16.31 -19.47 5.71
N ASP A 45 16.47 -20.76 5.45
CA ASP A 45 17.48 -21.26 4.51
C ASP A 45 16.85 -21.32 3.11
N ALA A 46 17.58 -20.83 2.11
CA ALA A 46 17.14 -20.79 0.72
C ALA A 46 18.13 -21.55 -0.17
N PHE A 47 17.59 -22.49 -0.96
CA PHE A 47 18.34 -23.46 -1.78
C PHE A 47 18.24 -23.11 -3.26
N TRP A 48 18.41 -21.82 -3.56
CA TRP A 48 18.48 -21.28 -4.90
C TRP A 48 19.38 -20.03 -4.91
N GLY A 49 19.77 -19.58 -6.12
CA GLY A 49 20.50 -18.33 -6.32
C GLY A 49 19.79 -17.10 -5.74
N GLY A 50 20.52 -15.99 -5.66
CA GLY A 50 20.09 -14.76 -4.99
C GLY A 50 18.81 -14.10 -5.55
N GLU A 51 18.33 -14.53 -6.72
CA GLU A 51 17.08 -14.08 -7.32
C GLU A 51 15.81 -14.62 -6.63
N LEU A 52 15.91 -15.72 -5.88
CA LEU A 52 14.77 -16.28 -5.15
C LEU A 52 14.43 -15.37 -3.98
N ASN A 53 13.31 -14.64 -4.09
CA ASN A 53 12.83 -13.78 -3.02
C ASN A 53 11.72 -14.46 -2.21
N LEU A 54 11.59 -14.11 -0.93
CA LEU A 54 10.52 -14.59 -0.07
C LEU A 54 9.68 -13.43 0.47
N LYS A 55 8.39 -13.66 0.63
CA LYS A 55 7.48 -12.82 1.43
C LYS A 55 6.77 -13.69 2.46
N VAL A 56 6.49 -13.14 3.63
CA VAL A 56 5.86 -13.86 4.74
C VAL A 56 4.47 -13.30 5.01
N VAL A 57 3.50 -14.18 5.19
CA VAL A 57 2.13 -13.84 5.60
C VAL A 57 1.94 -14.28 7.04
N LEU A 58 1.78 -13.32 7.95
CA LEU A 58 1.52 -13.58 9.37
C LEU A 58 0.02 -13.72 9.60
N LYS A 59 -0.36 -14.62 10.50
CA LYS A 59 -1.73 -14.90 10.93
C LYS A 59 -1.80 -14.81 12.45
N VAL A 60 -2.36 -13.71 12.97
CA VAL A 60 -2.47 -13.46 14.42
C VAL A 60 -3.86 -13.85 14.88
N TYR A 61 -3.95 -14.98 15.57
CA TYR A 61 -5.20 -15.49 16.13
C TYR A 61 -5.46 -14.86 17.50
N ARG A 62 -6.67 -14.34 17.68
CA ARG A 62 -7.13 -13.66 18.89
C ARG A 62 -8.08 -14.53 19.71
N PHE A 63 -8.34 -14.14 20.94
CA PHE A 63 -9.26 -14.84 21.84
C PHE A 63 -10.73 -14.76 21.42
N ASP A 64 -11.12 -13.74 20.66
CA ASP A 64 -12.47 -13.62 20.10
C ASP A 64 -12.63 -14.34 18.74
N ASP A 65 -11.72 -15.28 18.46
CA ASP A 65 -11.60 -16.05 17.21
C ASP A 65 -11.33 -15.23 15.94
N THR A 66 -11.02 -13.93 16.07
CA THR A 66 -10.52 -13.11 14.97
C THR A 66 -9.12 -13.57 14.54
N CYS A 67 -8.87 -13.59 13.23
CA CYS A 67 -7.54 -13.79 12.66
C CYS A 67 -7.11 -12.55 11.86
N GLU A 68 -6.09 -11.83 12.34
CA GLU A 68 -5.51 -10.70 11.61
C GLU A 68 -4.42 -11.20 10.65
N HIS A 69 -4.41 -10.68 9.43
CA HIS A 69 -3.41 -11.06 8.43
C HIS A 69 -2.46 -9.90 8.15
N PHE A 70 -1.18 -10.21 8.03
CA PHE A 70 -0.16 -9.23 7.66
C PHE A 70 0.81 -9.78 6.63
N ILE A 71 1.42 -8.91 5.85
CA ILE A 71 2.50 -9.29 4.93
C ILE A 71 3.81 -8.57 5.28
N VAL A 72 4.91 -9.31 5.25
CA VAL A 72 6.26 -8.86 5.62
C VAL A 72 7.25 -9.24 4.52
N ASP A 73 8.10 -8.29 4.15
CA ASP A 73 9.22 -8.52 3.22
C ASP A 73 10.40 -9.21 3.90
N THR A 74 11.25 -9.87 3.11
CA THR A 74 12.50 -10.47 3.58
C THR A 74 13.73 -9.85 2.91
N ASP A 75 14.85 -9.83 3.61
CA ASP A 75 16.15 -9.42 3.08
C ASP A 75 17.10 -10.64 3.01
N ALA A 76 17.89 -10.72 1.95
CA ALA A 76 18.91 -11.76 1.78
C ALA A 76 20.18 -11.46 2.58
N TYR A 77 20.82 -12.51 3.08
CA TYR A 77 22.15 -12.49 3.68
C TYR A 77 22.86 -13.84 3.42
N ASP A 78 24.16 -13.91 3.75
CA ASP A 78 25.00 -15.10 3.50
C ASP A 78 24.88 -15.64 2.05
N VAL A 79 24.88 -14.75 1.05
CA VAL A 79 24.57 -15.11 -0.34
C VAL A 79 25.73 -15.87 -1.00
N GLN A 80 25.42 -17.06 -1.50
CA GLN A 80 26.27 -17.89 -2.36
C GLN A 80 25.60 -18.06 -3.73
N TRP A 81 26.24 -18.82 -4.63
CA TRP A 81 25.78 -18.95 -6.02
C TRP A 81 24.49 -19.77 -6.15
N ASP A 82 24.28 -20.78 -5.30
CA ASP A 82 23.13 -21.70 -5.29
C ASP A 82 22.35 -21.71 -3.97
N THR A 83 22.84 -21.01 -2.95
CA THR A 83 22.22 -20.96 -1.63
C THR A 83 22.35 -19.56 -1.04
N HIS A 84 21.42 -19.22 -0.16
CA HIS A 84 21.53 -18.03 0.69
C HIS A 84 20.60 -18.19 1.89
N LYS A 85 20.57 -17.19 2.76
CA LYS A 85 19.58 -17.11 3.83
C LYS A 85 18.72 -15.89 3.65
N ARG A 86 17.49 -15.95 4.16
CA ARG A 86 16.60 -14.79 4.23
C ARG A 86 16.09 -14.58 5.64
N VAL A 87 15.85 -13.33 5.99
CA VAL A 87 15.25 -12.95 7.27
C VAL A 87 14.14 -11.97 6.97
N THR A 88 13.00 -12.10 7.64
CA THR A 88 11.96 -11.07 7.58
C THR A 88 12.55 -9.76 8.10
N ARG A 89 12.10 -8.64 7.52
CA ARG A 89 12.21 -7.38 8.24
C ARG A 89 11.43 -7.46 9.55
N ASP A 90 11.82 -6.65 10.53
CA ASP A 90 11.14 -6.66 11.83
C ASP A 90 9.64 -6.39 11.62
N PHE A 91 8.80 -7.24 12.17
CA PHE A 91 7.35 -7.07 12.18
C PHE A 91 6.86 -6.95 13.62
N TYR A 92 5.66 -6.40 13.80
CA TYR A 92 5.17 -6.01 15.12
C TYR A 92 3.79 -6.59 15.39
N VAL A 93 3.64 -7.22 16.55
CA VAL A 93 2.36 -7.76 17.00
C VAL A 93 1.88 -6.95 18.20
N HIS A 94 0.64 -6.48 18.18
CA HIS A 94 0.01 -5.91 19.37
C HIS A 94 -0.50 -7.05 20.26
N PRO A 95 0.08 -7.32 21.43
CA PRO A 95 -0.20 -8.54 22.21
C PRO A 95 -1.61 -8.58 22.84
N PHE A 96 -2.20 -7.42 23.16
CA PHE A 96 -3.51 -7.32 23.82
C PHE A 96 -4.31 -6.13 23.25
N ALA A 97 -4.79 -6.25 22.01
CA ALA A 97 -5.56 -5.19 21.39
C ALA A 97 -6.88 -4.97 22.16
N LYS A 98 -7.18 -3.72 22.54
CA LYS A 98 -8.31 -3.37 23.42
C LYS A 98 -9.65 -4.00 23.02
N LYS A 99 -9.92 -4.09 21.72
CA LYS A 99 -11.20 -4.57 21.17
C LYS A 99 -11.20 -6.05 20.74
N LEU A 100 -10.02 -6.67 20.56
CA LEU A 100 -9.87 -8.06 20.07
C LEU A 100 -9.33 -9.03 21.14
N GLY A 101 -8.82 -8.51 22.25
CA GLY A 101 -8.24 -9.30 23.32
C GLY A 101 -6.79 -9.71 23.07
N GLN A 102 -6.33 -10.69 23.85
CA GLN A 102 -4.97 -11.21 23.81
C GLN A 102 -4.69 -12.02 22.54
N VAL A 103 -3.42 -12.17 22.20
CA VAL A 103 -2.97 -13.13 21.19
C VAL A 103 -3.12 -14.54 21.75
N LYS A 104 -3.78 -15.42 21.00
CA LYS A 104 -3.90 -16.86 21.29
C LYS A 104 -2.72 -17.63 20.69
N ARG A 105 -2.36 -17.30 19.46
CA ARG A 105 -1.22 -17.87 18.71
C ARG A 105 -0.93 -16.97 17.51
N VAL A 106 0.32 -16.99 17.05
CA VAL A 106 0.70 -16.42 15.75
C VAL A 106 1.26 -17.55 14.90
N ASP A 107 0.70 -17.69 13.70
CA ASP A 107 1.19 -18.58 12.66
C ASP A 107 1.70 -17.76 11.48
N PHE A 108 2.41 -18.40 10.56
CA PHE A 108 2.84 -17.77 9.32
C PHE A 108 2.92 -18.76 8.17
N SER A 109 2.66 -18.27 6.97
CA SER A 109 3.03 -18.93 5.71
C SER A 109 4.00 -18.04 4.93
N PHE A 110 4.57 -18.56 3.85
CA PHE A 110 5.48 -17.80 3.01
C PHE A 110 5.25 -18.05 1.53
N ILE A 111 5.70 -17.11 0.72
CA ILE A 111 5.57 -17.12 -0.75
C ILE A 111 6.96 -16.98 -1.33
N ALA A 112 7.38 -17.95 -2.13
CA ALA A 112 8.61 -17.93 -2.89
C ALA A 112 8.39 -17.31 -4.27
N HIS A 113 9.23 -16.35 -4.64
CA HIS A 113 9.24 -15.68 -5.94
C HIS A 113 10.38 -16.21 -6.78
N LEU A 114 10.06 -16.91 -7.86
CA LEU A 114 11.06 -17.48 -8.75
C LEU A 114 10.58 -17.45 -10.20
N ASN A 115 11.43 -16.98 -11.12
CA ASN A 115 11.16 -16.98 -12.56
C ASN A 115 9.81 -16.33 -12.95
N GLY A 116 9.44 -15.24 -12.26
CA GLY A 116 8.19 -14.54 -12.54
C GLY A 116 6.95 -15.24 -11.99
N LYS A 117 7.07 -16.20 -11.07
CA LYS A 117 5.96 -16.92 -10.46
C LYS A 117 6.03 -16.85 -8.95
N SER A 118 4.86 -16.93 -8.32
CA SER A 118 4.73 -17.10 -6.87
C SER A 118 4.38 -18.53 -6.54
N LEU A 119 5.11 -19.12 -5.60
CA LEU A 119 4.83 -20.44 -5.05
C LEU A 119 4.49 -20.25 -3.57
N ALA A 120 3.29 -20.66 -3.16
CA ALA A 120 2.91 -20.62 -1.75
C ALA A 120 3.54 -21.78 -0.99
N SER A 121 3.83 -21.56 0.29
CA SER A 121 4.17 -22.64 1.21
C SER A 121 3.00 -23.60 1.33
N GLN A 122 3.31 -24.88 1.49
CA GLN A 122 2.34 -25.92 1.76
C GLN A 122 1.69 -25.74 3.14
N HIS A 123 2.46 -25.22 4.10
CA HIS A 123 2.04 -25.14 5.49
C HIS A 123 1.98 -23.71 6.04
N ASP A 124 1.08 -23.54 7.00
CA ASP A 124 1.15 -22.50 8.03
C ASP A 124 1.95 -23.07 9.21
N TYR A 125 3.05 -22.40 9.53
CA TYR A 125 3.98 -22.74 10.61
C TYR A 125 3.66 -21.92 11.85
N VAL A 126 3.85 -22.51 13.03
CA VAL A 126 3.65 -21.77 14.29
C VAL A 126 4.86 -20.87 14.55
N PHE A 127 4.63 -19.55 14.62
CA PHE A 127 5.65 -18.58 15.06
C PHE A 127 5.82 -18.65 16.57
N MET A 128 4.76 -18.32 17.33
CA MET A 128 4.74 -18.27 18.80
C MET A 128 3.32 -18.54 19.31
N ASP A 129 3.20 -19.15 20.50
CA ASP A 129 1.93 -19.33 21.21
C ASP A 129 1.63 -18.10 22.09
N GLY A 130 0.37 -17.95 22.54
CA GLY A 130 -0.09 -16.77 23.26
C GLY A 130 0.73 -16.42 24.52
N HIS A 131 1.07 -17.43 25.33
CA HIS A 131 1.87 -17.24 26.55
C HIS A 131 3.24 -16.60 26.28
N ASN A 132 3.82 -16.80 25.10
CA ASN A 132 5.10 -16.20 24.75
C ASN A 132 5.00 -14.66 24.65
N PHE A 133 3.81 -14.10 24.39
CA PHE A 133 3.59 -12.66 24.33
C PHE A 133 3.42 -12.02 25.73
N ASP A 134 3.08 -12.82 26.74
CA ASP A 134 2.95 -12.39 28.13
C ASP A 134 4.31 -12.32 28.84
N GLU A 135 5.29 -13.14 28.40
CA GLU A 135 6.62 -13.20 29.00
C GLU A 135 7.51 -12.02 28.62
N GLU A 136 8.13 -11.33 29.58
CA GLU A 136 8.98 -10.16 29.29
C GLU A 136 10.31 -10.48 28.59
N ARG A 137 10.73 -11.75 28.56
CA ARG A 137 12.03 -12.15 27.99
C ARG A 137 11.93 -12.36 26.49
N SER A 138 13.07 -12.17 25.81
CA SER A 138 13.22 -12.57 24.40
C SER A 138 13.13 -14.09 24.31
N GLN A 139 12.47 -14.60 23.28
CA GLN A 139 12.30 -16.03 23.07
C GLN A 139 12.64 -16.39 21.63
N ARG A 140 13.18 -17.61 21.47
CA ARG A 140 13.52 -18.18 20.18
C ARG A 140 12.89 -19.55 20.04
N ARG A 141 12.48 -19.86 18.83
CA ARG A 141 11.86 -21.13 18.48
C ARG A 141 12.52 -21.66 17.21
N HIS A 142 12.97 -22.92 17.26
CA HIS A 142 13.31 -23.64 16.04
C HIS A 142 12.01 -24.02 15.32
N ILE A 143 11.89 -23.67 14.04
CA ILE A 143 10.68 -23.94 13.27
C ILE A 143 10.69 -25.37 12.76
N THR A 144 9.61 -26.10 13.04
CA THR A 144 9.39 -27.47 12.60
C THR A 144 8.00 -27.62 11.98
N LEU A 145 7.70 -28.78 11.40
CA LEU A 145 6.35 -29.12 10.94
C LEU A 145 5.39 -29.49 12.09
N GLU A 146 5.87 -29.52 13.34
CA GLU A 146 5.03 -29.85 14.47
C GLU A 146 3.94 -28.78 14.66
N ARG A 147 2.67 -29.21 14.71
CA ARG A 147 1.48 -28.35 14.81
C ARG A 147 1.26 -27.41 13.61
N SER A 148 1.95 -27.63 12.48
CA SER A 148 1.66 -26.91 11.24
C SER A 148 0.30 -27.33 10.67
N THR A 149 -0.35 -26.42 9.97
CA THR A 149 -1.63 -26.68 9.27
C THR A 149 -1.48 -26.44 7.78
N PRO A 150 -2.37 -26.97 6.92
CA PRO A 150 -2.33 -26.63 5.49
C PRO A 150 -2.52 -25.12 5.27
N ASN A 151 -1.67 -24.51 4.46
CA ASN A 151 -1.80 -23.12 4.07
C ASN A 151 -2.81 -22.98 2.93
N THR A 152 -3.72 -22.01 3.05
CA THR A 152 -4.74 -21.66 2.05
C THR A 152 -4.46 -20.33 1.35
N TYR A 153 -3.45 -19.59 1.79
CA TYR A 153 -3.10 -18.30 1.22
C TYR A 153 -2.24 -18.49 -0.03
N CYS A 154 -2.74 -18.02 -1.16
CA CYS A 154 -2.03 -18.02 -2.44
C CYS A 154 -2.28 -16.70 -3.18
N THR A 155 -1.33 -16.26 -3.99
CA THR A 155 -1.51 -15.18 -4.97
C THR A 155 -1.65 -15.75 -6.37
N TRP A 156 -2.03 -14.89 -7.33
CA TRP A 156 -1.99 -15.23 -8.75
C TRP A 156 -1.35 -14.10 -9.54
N GLU A 157 -0.84 -14.44 -10.71
CA GLU A 157 -0.23 -13.48 -11.62
C GLU A 157 -1.00 -13.46 -12.94
N THR A 158 -1.19 -12.26 -13.49
CA THR A 158 -1.64 -12.09 -14.87
C THR A 158 -0.48 -12.40 -15.82
N ASP A 159 -0.73 -12.98 -17.00
CA ASP A 159 0.32 -13.17 -18.00
C ASP A 159 0.96 -11.82 -18.42
N ALA A 160 2.29 -11.74 -18.39
CA ALA A 160 3.03 -10.54 -18.76
C ALA A 160 2.74 -10.09 -20.21
N GLY A 161 2.51 -11.04 -21.13
CA GLY A 161 2.14 -10.75 -22.50
C GLY A 161 0.75 -10.12 -22.64
N VAL A 162 -0.22 -10.49 -21.80
CA VAL A 162 -1.52 -9.82 -21.71
C VAL A 162 -1.35 -8.37 -21.27
N LEU A 163 -0.56 -8.13 -20.22
CA LEU A 163 -0.30 -6.77 -19.74
C LEU A 163 0.38 -5.90 -20.79
N GLN A 164 1.32 -6.47 -21.55
CA GLN A 164 1.96 -5.76 -22.68
C GLN A 164 0.93 -5.37 -23.74
N ARG A 165 0.06 -6.30 -24.15
CA ARG A 165 -0.99 -6.02 -25.15
C ARG A 165 -1.94 -4.92 -24.69
N ASP A 166 -2.29 -4.89 -23.40
CA ASP A 166 -3.13 -3.84 -22.84
C ASP A 166 -2.48 -2.46 -22.98
N VAL A 167 -1.19 -2.34 -22.60
CA VAL A 167 -0.44 -1.09 -22.73
C VAL A 167 -0.29 -0.66 -24.20
N ASP A 168 0.07 -1.59 -25.08
CA ASP A 168 0.22 -1.32 -26.51
C ASP A 168 -1.11 -0.84 -27.13
N TRP A 169 -2.23 -1.43 -26.71
CA TRP A 169 -3.56 -1.01 -27.13
C TRP A 169 -3.87 0.43 -26.70
N PHE A 170 -3.66 0.78 -25.42
CA PHE A 170 -3.96 2.13 -24.91
C PHE A 170 -3.07 3.22 -25.49
N ASN A 171 -1.85 2.87 -25.92
CA ASN A 171 -0.98 3.81 -26.61
C ASN A 171 -1.55 4.26 -27.96
N GLN A 172 -2.45 3.46 -28.57
CA GLN A 172 -3.10 3.76 -29.85
C GLN A 172 -4.59 4.15 -29.69
N HIS A 173 -5.21 3.79 -28.56
CA HIS A 173 -6.66 3.95 -28.31
C HIS A 173 -6.90 4.60 -26.94
N PHE A 174 -6.38 5.81 -26.75
CA PHE A 174 -6.43 6.50 -25.46
C PHE A 174 -7.86 6.72 -24.94
N GLU A 175 -8.81 6.95 -25.85
CA GLU A 175 -10.24 7.09 -25.54
C GLU A 175 -10.87 5.83 -24.93
N SER A 176 -10.29 4.65 -25.19
CA SER A 176 -10.77 3.38 -24.64
C SER A 176 -10.54 3.24 -23.13
N LEU A 177 -9.79 4.16 -22.51
CA LEU A 177 -9.62 4.23 -21.05
C LEU A 177 -10.92 4.62 -20.34
N GLN A 178 -11.86 5.30 -21.02
CA GLN A 178 -13.11 5.81 -20.45
C GLN A 178 -12.91 6.58 -19.14
N LEU A 179 -11.92 7.47 -19.15
CA LEU A 179 -11.49 8.27 -18.00
C LEU A 179 -12.57 9.25 -17.56
N THR A 180 -12.84 9.30 -16.25
CA THR A 180 -13.66 10.36 -15.65
C THR A 180 -12.95 10.95 -14.43
N PRO A 181 -12.65 12.26 -14.41
CA PRO A 181 -12.04 12.91 -13.24
C PRO A 181 -13.02 12.93 -12.06
N LYS A 182 -12.48 12.86 -10.85
CA LYS A 182 -13.22 12.91 -9.59
C LYS A 182 -12.57 13.92 -8.64
N PHE A 183 -13.39 14.63 -7.87
CA PHE A 183 -12.94 15.62 -6.89
C PHE A 183 -13.69 15.43 -5.58
N THR A 184 -12.99 15.48 -4.45
CA THR A 184 -13.62 15.32 -3.12
C THR A 184 -14.27 16.61 -2.62
N LYS A 185 -13.80 17.77 -3.07
CA LYS A 185 -14.45 19.04 -2.74
C LYS A 185 -15.75 19.18 -3.54
N GLY A 186 -16.88 19.21 -2.84
CA GLY A 186 -18.19 19.38 -3.45
C GLY A 186 -19.29 18.69 -2.66
N GLN A 187 -20.44 18.47 -3.30
CA GLN A 187 -21.58 17.77 -2.70
C GLN A 187 -21.33 16.24 -2.71
N PRO A 188 -21.30 15.56 -1.54
CA PRO A 188 -20.95 14.13 -1.47
C PRO A 188 -21.86 13.20 -2.26
N TYR A 189 -23.10 13.63 -2.52
CA TYR A 189 -24.13 12.90 -3.26
C TYR A 189 -24.06 13.12 -4.78
N HIS A 190 -23.17 13.99 -5.26
CA HIS A 190 -23.01 14.23 -6.70
C HIS A 190 -22.41 12.98 -7.40
N PRO A 191 -22.86 12.57 -8.60
CA PRO A 191 -22.35 11.37 -9.30
C PRO A 191 -20.83 11.38 -9.59
N TYR A 192 -20.23 12.57 -9.68
CA TYR A 192 -18.77 12.74 -9.84
C TYR A 192 -18.00 12.81 -8.52
N HIS A 193 -18.68 12.75 -7.38
CA HIS A 193 -18.01 12.64 -6.09
C HIS A 193 -17.55 11.18 -5.85
N PRO A 194 -16.29 10.94 -5.43
CA PRO A 194 -15.77 9.58 -5.26
C PRO A 194 -16.60 8.71 -4.30
N LYS A 195 -17.11 9.26 -3.18
CA LYS A 195 -17.97 8.50 -2.23
C LYS A 195 -19.16 7.91 -2.98
N ARG A 196 -19.93 8.75 -3.68
CA ARG A 196 -21.11 8.31 -4.42
C ARG A 196 -20.78 7.24 -5.45
N TYR A 197 -19.75 7.48 -6.28
CA TYR A 197 -19.31 6.52 -7.29
C TYR A 197 -18.92 5.17 -6.67
N ILE A 198 -18.15 5.16 -5.58
CA ILE A 198 -17.73 3.93 -4.90
C ILE A 198 -18.94 3.14 -4.41
N HIS A 199 -19.90 3.78 -3.75
CA HIS A 199 -21.11 3.10 -3.29
C HIS A 199 -21.94 2.56 -4.47
N ASP A 200 -22.13 3.35 -5.53
CA ASP A 200 -22.85 2.89 -6.74
C ASP A 200 -22.18 1.67 -7.39
N GLN A 201 -20.84 1.60 -7.38
CA GLN A 201 -20.10 0.46 -7.91
C GLN A 201 -20.18 -0.79 -7.03
N ILE A 202 -20.23 -0.63 -5.71
CA ILE A 202 -20.48 -1.75 -4.80
C ILE A 202 -21.89 -2.32 -5.08
N ASP A 203 -22.91 -1.47 -5.16
CA ASP A 203 -24.29 -1.90 -5.49
C ASP A 203 -24.35 -2.61 -6.85
N THR A 204 -23.68 -2.06 -7.86
CA THR A 204 -23.59 -2.65 -9.20
C THR A 204 -22.91 -4.03 -9.15
N THR A 205 -21.86 -4.18 -8.34
CA THR A 205 -21.13 -5.44 -8.19
C THR A 205 -21.99 -6.50 -7.48
N ILE A 206 -22.73 -6.09 -6.44
CA ILE A 206 -23.71 -6.97 -5.76
C ILE A 206 -24.79 -7.41 -6.74
N TRP A 207 -25.34 -6.48 -7.53
CA TRP A 207 -26.32 -6.82 -8.55
C TRP A 207 -25.77 -7.82 -9.56
N LYS A 208 -24.56 -7.58 -10.11
CA LYS A 208 -23.87 -8.50 -11.03
C LYS A 208 -23.71 -9.90 -10.41
N GLN A 209 -23.35 -9.99 -9.13
CA GLN A 209 -23.21 -11.27 -8.41
C GLN A 209 -24.52 -12.03 -8.31
N ARG A 210 -25.65 -11.33 -8.14
CA ARG A 210 -26.99 -11.95 -8.08
C ARG A 210 -27.46 -12.44 -9.44
N VAL A 211 -27.20 -11.69 -10.52
CA VAL A 211 -27.65 -12.06 -11.88
C VAL A 211 -26.70 -13.03 -12.59
N GLN A 212 -25.46 -13.18 -12.12
CA GLN A 212 -24.45 -14.09 -12.66
C GLN A 212 -23.82 -14.93 -11.53
N PRO A 213 -24.59 -15.82 -10.86
CA PRO A 213 -24.09 -16.56 -9.69
C PRO A 213 -22.89 -17.46 -10.01
N ASP A 214 -22.77 -17.95 -11.25
CA ASP A 214 -21.66 -18.79 -11.70
C ASP A 214 -20.35 -18.00 -11.91
N ARG A 215 -20.42 -16.66 -11.91
CA ARG A 215 -19.28 -15.78 -12.11
C ARG A 215 -19.02 -14.96 -10.85
N GLN A 216 -18.04 -15.42 -10.06
CA GLN A 216 -17.59 -14.73 -8.85
C GLN A 216 -17.20 -13.27 -9.15
N GLN A 217 -17.97 -12.35 -8.60
CA GLN A 217 -17.65 -10.92 -8.62
C GLN A 217 -16.68 -10.60 -7.50
N THR A 218 -15.84 -9.58 -7.72
CA THR A 218 -14.82 -9.17 -6.76
C THR A 218 -14.84 -7.67 -6.50
N ILE A 219 -14.55 -7.28 -5.27
CA ILE A 219 -14.22 -5.90 -4.88
C ILE A 219 -12.84 -5.96 -4.22
N LYS A 220 -11.88 -5.23 -4.78
CA LYS A 220 -10.50 -5.20 -4.30
C LYS A 220 -10.13 -3.79 -3.90
N VAL A 221 -9.75 -3.61 -2.64
CA VAL A 221 -9.43 -2.31 -2.04
C VAL A 221 -7.95 -2.33 -1.67
N CYS A 222 -7.15 -1.41 -2.20
CA CYS A 222 -5.75 -1.24 -1.81
C CYS A 222 -5.51 0.25 -1.55
N VAL A 223 -5.73 0.64 -0.30
CA VAL A 223 -5.63 2.02 0.14
C VAL A 223 -4.92 2.11 1.47
N ASP A 224 -4.13 3.15 1.70
CA ASP A 224 -3.43 3.39 2.98
C ASP A 224 -4.36 3.24 4.21
N CYS A 225 -5.56 3.84 4.18
CA CYS A 225 -6.53 3.77 5.27
C CYS A 225 -8.00 3.65 4.80
N ILE A 226 -8.80 2.79 5.47
CA ILE A 226 -10.25 2.56 5.24
C ILE A 226 -11.10 2.75 6.50
N ASP A 227 -10.91 3.85 7.23
CA ASP A 227 -11.66 4.13 8.45
C ASP A 227 -12.93 4.97 8.17
N ASP A 228 -13.90 4.37 7.48
CA ASP A 228 -15.20 4.98 7.15
C ASP A 228 -16.37 4.01 7.41
N ALA A 229 -17.36 4.45 8.20
CA ALA A 229 -18.42 3.57 8.67
C ALA A 229 -19.36 3.10 7.56
N ASP A 230 -19.72 3.98 6.63
CA ASP A 230 -20.61 3.67 5.50
C ASP A 230 -19.92 2.70 4.55
N PHE A 231 -18.66 2.99 4.20
CA PHE A 231 -17.87 2.16 3.31
C PHE A 231 -17.66 0.75 3.86
N ILE A 232 -17.24 0.63 5.12
CA ILE A 232 -17.06 -0.69 5.77
C ILE A 232 -18.38 -1.46 5.85
N SER A 233 -19.48 -0.79 6.22
CA SER A 233 -20.79 -1.43 6.24
C SER A 233 -21.18 -1.95 4.85
N HIS A 234 -20.88 -1.20 3.80
CA HIS A 234 -21.21 -1.59 2.43
C HIS A 234 -20.35 -2.75 1.93
N LEU A 235 -19.06 -2.78 2.26
CA LEU A 235 -18.18 -3.92 1.96
C LEU A 235 -18.63 -5.20 2.65
N ILE A 236 -18.97 -5.11 3.95
CA ILE A 236 -19.51 -6.25 4.70
C ILE A 236 -20.83 -6.72 4.07
N HIS A 237 -21.70 -5.79 3.67
CA HIS A 237 -22.93 -6.13 2.95
C HIS A 237 -22.64 -6.85 1.63
N ALA A 238 -21.70 -6.34 0.83
CA ALA A 238 -21.30 -6.99 -0.42
C ALA A 238 -20.79 -8.41 -0.20
N HIS A 239 -19.93 -8.59 0.80
CA HIS A 239 -19.43 -9.90 1.21
C HIS A 239 -20.56 -10.86 1.61
N SER A 240 -21.52 -10.40 2.41
CA SER A 240 -22.70 -11.20 2.78
C SER A 240 -23.61 -11.58 1.60
N ASN A 241 -23.51 -10.87 0.48
CA ASN A 241 -24.20 -11.17 -0.77
C ASN A 241 -23.36 -12.05 -1.73
N GLY A 242 -22.27 -12.65 -1.24
CA GLY A 242 -21.44 -13.57 -2.01
C GLY A 242 -20.38 -12.90 -2.90
N VAL A 243 -20.22 -11.57 -2.83
CA VAL A 243 -19.11 -10.89 -3.53
C VAL A 243 -17.80 -11.20 -2.79
N LYS A 244 -16.74 -11.55 -3.51
CA LYS A 244 -15.41 -11.71 -2.92
C LYS A 244 -14.83 -10.33 -2.63
N VAL A 245 -14.65 -10.00 -1.37
CA VAL A 245 -14.09 -8.71 -0.93
C VAL A 245 -12.69 -8.93 -0.37
N GLU A 246 -11.71 -8.20 -0.90
CA GLU A 246 -10.31 -8.26 -0.49
C GLU A 246 -9.81 -6.84 -0.21
N CYS A 247 -9.28 -6.61 0.99
CA CYS A 247 -8.81 -5.31 1.45
C CYS A 247 -7.33 -5.37 1.85
N ILE A 248 -6.55 -4.42 1.38
CA ILE A 248 -5.14 -4.23 1.70
C ILE A 248 -4.97 -2.81 2.21
N VAL A 249 -4.38 -2.68 3.40
CA VAL A 249 -4.16 -1.41 4.09
C VAL A 249 -2.79 -1.35 4.74
N ASP A 250 -2.36 -0.17 5.16
CA ASP A 250 -1.18 -0.04 6.01
C ASP A 250 -1.45 -0.69 7.38
N TRP A 251 -0.48 -1.47 7.85
CA TRP A 251 -0.63 -2.23 9.10
C TRP A 251 -0.86 -1.34 10.33
N ARG A 252 -0.29 -0.12 10.35
CA ARG A 252 -0.41 0.81 11.47
C ARG A 252 -1.81 1.38 11.54
N LYS A 253 -2.41 1.74 10.40
CA LYS A 253 -3.80 2.20 10.35
C LYS A 253 -4.74 1.10 10.84
N MET A 254 -4.48 -0.14 10.44
CA MET A 254 -5.28 -1.31 10.84
C MET A 254 -5.14 -1.70 12.33
N THR A 255 -3.97 -1.51 12.92
CA THR A 255 -3.60 -2.13 14.22
C THR A 255 -3.42 -1.10 15.34
N LEU A 256 -2.85 0.06 15.01
CA LEU A 256 -2.52 1.13 15.95
C LEU A 256 -3.57 2.24 15.93
N THR A 257 -4.80 1.87 15.58
CA THR A 257 -6.01 2.66 15.79
C THR A 257 -6.98 1.80 16.58
N ASN A 258 -7.65 2.36 17.58
CA ASN A 258 -8.76 1.68 18.26
C ASN A 258 -10.05 1.76 17.44
N SER A 259 -9.99 1.72 16.10
CA SER A 259 -11.16 1.92 15.24
C SER A 259 -12.16 0.75 15.33
N ASP A 260 -13.43 1.11 15.49
CA ASP A 260 -14.54 0.14 15.39
C ASP A 260 -14.72 -0.39 13.97
N ASN A 261 -14.40 0.40 12.95
CA ASN A 261 -14.53 0.00 11.56
C ASN A 261 -13.57 -1.14 11.22
N TYR A 262 -12.29 -1.04 11.62
CA TYR A 262 -11.35 -2.15 11.46
C TYR A 262 -11.74 -3.37 12.30
N THR A 263 -12.25 -3.16 13.51
CA THR A 263 -12.72 -4.27 14.36
C THR A 263 -13.87 -5.04 13.69
N ARG A 264 -14.85 -4.33 13.13
CA ARG A 264 -15.97 -4.93 12.39
C ARG A 264 -15.50 -5.68 11.15
N LEU A 265 -14.57 -5.11 10.39
CA LEU A 265 -14.04 -5.74 9.17
C LEU A 265 -13.25 -7.02 9.49
N LYS A 266 -12.41 -7.00 10.53
CA LYS A 266 -11.66 -8.19 10.98
C LYS A 266 -12.58 -9.35 11.40
N ARG A 267 -13.75 -9.04 11.98
CA ARG A 267 -14.75 -10.03 12.40
C ARG A 267 -15.71 -10.48 11.30
N SER A 268 -15.70 -9.84 10.12
CA SER A 268 -16.72 -10.08 9.10
C SER A 268 -16.40 -11.22 8.14
N GLY A 269 -15.22 -11.84 8.24
CA GLY A 269 -14.74 -12.84 7.28
C GLY A 269 -14.23 -12.26 5.95
N VAL A 270 -14.24 -10.92 5.80
CA VAL A 270 -13.60 -10.25 4.66
C VAL A 270 -12.10 -10.41 4.78
N GLU A 271 -11.42 -10.69 3.67
CA GLU A 271 -9.96 -10.73 3.68
C GLU A 271 -9.43 -9.31 3.89
N LEU A 272 -8.73 -9.11 5.01
CA LEU A 272 -8.09 -7.85 5.37
C LEU A 272 -6.61 -8.10 5.67
N LEU A 273 -5.74 -7.50 4.86
CA LEU A 273 -4.29 -7.63 4.94
C LEU A 273 -3.64 -6.30 5.36
N GLY A 274 -2.89 -6.30 6.46
CA GLY A 274 -2.01 -5.20 6.86
C GLY A 274 -0.62 -5.34 6.24
N VAL A 275 -0.15 -4.33 5.52
CA VAL A 275 1.17 -4.35 4.88
C VAL A 275 2.20 -3.70 5.79
N PHE A 276 3.25 -4.46 6.15
CA PHE A 276 4.43 -3.91 6.80
C PHE A 276 5.34 -3.26 5.75
N CYS A 277 5.35 -1.94 5.69
CA CYS A 277 6.30 -1.18 4.91
C CYS A 277 7.52 -0.85 5.77
N THR A 278 8.66 -1.47 5.46
CA THR A 278 9.90 -1.24 6.21
C THR A 278 10.97 -0.72 5.26
N PRO A 279 11.71 0.36 5.60
CA PRO A 279 13.03 0.55 5.02
C PRO A 279 14.02 -0.38 5.75
N LYS A 280 15.31 -0.33 5.42
CA LYS A 280 16.36 -0.98 6.24
C LYS A 280 16.52 -0.37 7.66
N ASP A 281 15.66 0.59 8.04
CA ASP A 281 15.68 1.24 9.34
C ASP A 281 14.87 0.45 10.36
N SER A 282 15.44 0.28 11.56
CA SER A 282 14.88 -0.38 12.75
C SER A 282 13.56 0.18 13.30
N ARG A 283 12.96 1.19 12.64
CA ARG A 283 11.82 1.97 13.15
C ARG A 283 10.58 1.85 12.26
N ILE A 284 10.13 0.62 11.99
CA ILE A 284 8.98 0.32 11.13
C ILE A 284 7.67 0.97 11.59
N GLU A 285 7.56 1.30 12.88
CA GLU A 285 6.39 1.93 13.47
C GLU A 285 6.21 3.41 13.07
N VAL A 286 7.27 4.09 12.63
CA VAL A 286 7.26 5.56 12.39
C VAL A 286 7.44 5.95 10.92
N ALA A 287 8.01 5.10 10.05
CA ALA A 287 8.03 5.31 8.59
C ALA A 287 8.63 4.09 7.85
N PRO A 288 8.28 3.82 6.56
CA PRO A 288 7.25 4.42 5.69
C PRO A 288 5.91 3.65 5.73
N ASP A 289 4.86 4.18 5.09
CA ASP A 289 3.55 3.53 4.91
C ASP A 289 3.38 2.85 3.55
N MET A 290 2.43 1.91 3.52
CA MET A 290 1.79 1.50 2.27
C MET A 290 0.87 2.63 1.82
N HIS A 291 1.26 3.34 0.75
CA HIS A 291 0.58 4.56 0.32
C HIS A 291 -0.19 4.42 -1.01
N ASN A 292 -0.55 3.20 -1.40
CA ASN A 292 -1.46 2.96 -2.52
C ASN A 292 -2.86 3.51 -2.19
N LYS A 293 -3.64 3.87 -3.21
CA LYS A 293 -4.97 4.49 -3.08
C LYS A 293 -5.88 4.15 -4.28
N PHE A 294 -6.25 2.88 -4.44
CA PHE A 294 -7.16 2.45 -5.49
C PHE A 294 -8.17 1.39 -5.04
N VAL A 295 -9.32 1.36 -5.73
CA VAL A 295 -10.37 0.35 -5.57
C VAL A 295 -10.78 -0.17 -6.93
N MET A 296 -10.97 -1.48 -7.05
CA MET A 296 -11.38 -2.16 -8.27
C MET A 296 -12.68 -2.92 -8.04
N PHE A 297 -13.58 -2.90 -9.03
CA PHE A 297 -14.91 -3.51 -8.97
C PHE A 297 -15.13 -4.41 -10.18
N GLY A 298 -15.59 -5.64 -9.95
CA GLY A 298 -15.78 -6.62 -11.01
C GLY A 298 -14.47 -6.89 -11.75
N ASP A 299 -14.46 -6.67 -13.06
CA ASP A 299 -13.32 -6.87 -13.96
C ASP A 299 -13.02 -5.66 -14.86
N GLU A 300 -13.70 -4.52 -14.67
CA GLU A 300 -13.60 -3.37 -15.59
C GLU A 300 -13.44 -2.01 -14.90
N ASP A 301 -14.02 -1.81 -13.71
CA ASP A 301 -14.08 -0.50 -13.06
C ASP A 301 -12.94 -0.35 -12.06
N VAL A 302 -12.20 0.76 -12.16
CA VAL A 302 -11.15 1.14 -11.21
C VAL A 302 -11.31 2.60 -10.84
N ILE A 303 -11.16 2.93 -9.55
CA ILE A 303 -10.95 4.29 -9.07
C ILE A 303 -9.61 4.39 -8.38
N THR A 304 -8.88 5.47 -8.66
CA THR A 304 -7.61 5.81 -8.00
C THR A 304 -7.55 7.31 -7.74
N GLY A 305 -6.79 7.73 -6.74
CA GLY A 305 -6.63 9.15 -6.44
C GLY A 305 -5.67 9.43 -5.29
N SER A 306 -5.66 10.68 -4.85
CA SER A 306 -4.86 11.13 -3.71
C SER A 306 -5.57 10.94 -2.36
N PHE A 307 -6.82 10.47 -2.35
CA PHE A 307 -7.65 10.28 -1.17
C PHE A 307 -7.48 8.90 -0.48
N ASN A 308 -7.55 8.89 0.86
CA ASN A 308 -7.83 7.70 1.67
C ASN A 308 -9.34 7.52 1.86
N ILE A 309 -9.84 6.35 2.26
CA ILE A 309 -11.28 6.15 2.48
C ILE A 309 -11.65 6.46 3.93
N THR A 310 -11.95 7.73 4.17
CA THR A 310 -12.34 8.33 5.46
C THR A 310 -13.38 9.43 5.19
N PHE A 311 -14.47 9.07 4.53
CA PHE A 311 -15.38 10.04 3.91
C PHE A 311 -15.98 11.03 4.90
N ASP A 312 -16.22 10.60 6.14
CA ASP A 312 -16.73 11.45 7.21
C ASP A 312 -15.82 12.67 7.51
N ARG A 313 -14.56 12.62 7.10
CA ARG A 313 -13.56 13.68 7.29
C ARG A 313 -13.13 14.35 5.98
N TRP A 314 -13.72 13.97 4.85
CA TRP A 314 -13.27 14.39 3.51
C TRP A 314 -13.57 15.83 3.13
N TRP A 315 -14.57 16.46 3.74
CA TRP A 315 -14.94 17.82 3.40
C TRP A 315 -13.78 18.82 3.65
N ALA A 316 -12.82 18.47 4.51
CA ALA A 316 -11.61 19.23 4.77
C ALA A 316 -10.49 19.01 3.73
N ASN A 317 -10.42 17.86 3.06
CA ASN A 317 -9.32 17.51 2.16
C ASN A 317 -9.65 17.80 0.69
N TRP A 318 -8.74 18.52 0.02
CA TRP A 318 -8.85 18.84 -1.40
C TRP A 318 -8.12 17.79 -2.24
N GLU A 319 -8.77 16.65 -2.43
CA GLU A 319 -8.22 15.53 -3.16
C GLU A 319 -8.77 15.45 -4.58
N SER A 320 -7.98 14.80 -5.43
CA SER A 320 -8.36 14.49 -6.80
C SER A 320 -8.24 12.99 -7.04
N GLY A 321 -9.00 12.51 -8.00
CA GLY A 321 -8.91 11.14 -8.47
C GLY A 321 -9.45 11.01 -9.88
N MET A 322 -9.48 9.77 -10.34
CA MET A 322 -10.01 9.41 -11.63
C MET A 322 -10.57 8.00 -11.58
N THR A 323 -11.58 7.77 -12.41
CA THR A 323 -12.11 6.43 -12.67
C THR A 323 -11.77 5.99 -14.07
N PHE A 324 -11.61 4.69 -14.23
CA PHE A 324 -11.44 3.99 -15.50
C PHE A 324 -12.55 2.97 -15.62
N ARG A 325 -13.05 2.78 -16.84
CA ARG A 325 -13.90 1.65 -17.19
C ARG A 325 -13.24 0.90 -18.34
N SER A 326 -12.33 0.01 -17.98
CA SER A 326 -11.48 -0.71 -18.92
C SER A 326 -10.89 -1.97 -18.28
N GLN A 327 -11.14 -3.12 -18.92
CA GLN A 327 -10.63 -4.40 -18.46
C GLN A 327 -9.09 -4.47 -18.45
N GLY A 328 -8.44 -3.81 -19.41
CA GLY A 328 -6.97 -3.76 -19.48
C GLY A 328 -6.39 -2.93 -18.34
N VAL A 329 -6.99 -1.78 -18.02
CA VAL A 329 -6.56 -0.97 -16.86
C VAL A 329 -6.80 -1.74 -15.56
N TRP A 330 -7.94 -2.42 -15.44
CA TRP A 330 -8.23 -3.30 -14.30
C TRP A 330 -7.14 -4.35 -14.11
N ARG A 331 -6.69 -5.04 -15.17
CA ARG A 331 -5.60 -6.03 -15.09
C ARG A 331 -4.27 -5.41 -14.70
N LEU A 332 -3.96 -4.20 -15.17
CA LEU A 332 -2.75 -3.47 -14.78
C LEU A 332 -2.76 -3.12 -13.27
N PHE A 333 -3.90 -2.71 -12.73
CA PHE A 333 -4.04 -2.48 -11.29
C PHE A 333 -4.09 -3.80 -10.49
N ASP A 334 -4.67 -4.88 -11.02
CA ASP A 334 -4.65 -6.19 -10.36
C ASP A 334 -3.22 -6.74 -10.26
N ASN A 335 -2.37 -6.50 -11.26
CA ASN A 335 -0.94 -6.82 -11.19
C ASN A 335 -0.24 -6.09 -10.02
N ILE A 336 -0.61 -4.84 -9.74
CA ILE A 336 -0.13 -4.11 -8.55
C ILE A 336 -0.74 -4.70 -7.28
N PHE A 337 -2.07 -4.92 -7.25
CA PHE A 337 -2.79 -5.45 -6.10
C PHE A 337 -2.22 -6.79 -5.64
N GLN A 338 -2.06 -7.74 -6.58
CA GLN A 338 -1.47 -9.05 -6.31
C GLN A 338 -0.05 -8.93 -5.80
N SER A 339 0.74 -7.98 -6.34
CA SER A 339 2.09 -7.74 -5.82
C SER A 339 2.12 -7.26 -4.37
N VAL A 340 1.22 -6.34 -4.00
CA VAL A 340 1.10 -5.88 -2.61
C VAL A 340 0.58 -7.02 -1.71
N ARG A 341 -0.32 -7.86 -2.23
CA ARG A 341 -0.81 -9.10 -1.58
C ARG A 341 0.26 -10.19 -1.46
N GLY A 342 1.44 -9.99 -2.03
CA GLY A 342 2.58 -10.88 -1.89
C GLY A 342 2.99 -11.65 -3.13
N GLY A 343 2.32 -11.45 -4.25
CA GLY A 343 2.67 -12.05 -5.53
C GLY A 343 3.85 -11.36 -6.21
N VAL A 344 4.34 -11.97 -7.29
CA VAL A 344 5.33 -11.35 -8.17
C VAL A 344 4.65 -10.30 -9.05
N ILE A 345 5.16 -9.06 -9.03
CA ILE A 345 4.74 -8.08 -10.02
C ILE A 345 5.29 -8.44 -11.39
N GLN A 346 4.39 -8.51 -12.37
CA GLN A 346 4.73 -8.86 -13.74
C GLN A 346 5.33 -7.65 -14.45
N ARG A 347 6.31 -7.96 -15.31
CA ARG A 347 7.02 -6.99 -16.13
C ARG A 347 6.25 -6.73 -17.42
N TYR A 348 6.18 -5.47 -17.82
CA TYR A 348 5.79 -5.05 -19.16
C TYR A 348 6.61 -3.83 -19.58
N GLY A 349 6.73 -3.62 -20.88
CA GLY A 349 7.37 -2.48 -21.50
C GLY A 349 6.46 -1.26 -21.53
N ILE A 350 7.09 -0.08 -21.43
CA ILE A 350 6.44 1.22 -21.53
C ILE A 350 7.18 2.09 -22.55
N ASP A 351 6.48 3.06 -23.13
CA ASP A 351 7.07 4.14 -23.90
C ASP A 351 6.93 5.44 -23.11
N PRO A 352 8.02 6.04 -22.59
CA PRO A 352 7.96 7.30 -21.84
C PRO A 352 7.34 8.48 -22.60
N LEU A 353 7.23 8.37 -23.93
CA LEU A 353 6.63 9.38 -24.80
C LEU A 353 5.16 9.10 -25.12
N SER A 354 4.62 7.93 -24.75
CA SER A 354 3.23 7.60 -25.00
C SER A 354 2.27 8.37 -24.10
N HIS A 355 1.01 8.44 -24.55
CA HIS A 355 -0.07 9.08 -23.81
C HIS A 355 -0.46 8.34 -22.52
N PHE A 356 -0.19 7.04 -22.43
CA PHE A 356 -0.56 6.21 -21.29
C PHE A 356 0.63 5.42 -20.75
N ASN A 357 0.96 5.69 -19.48
CA ASN A 357 1.96 4.95 -18.72
C ASN A 357 1.46 4.76 -17.29
N LEU A 358 1.09 3.53 -16.94
CA LEU A 358 0.81 3.17 -15.55
C LEU A 358 2.11 2.71 -14.88
N LEU A 359 2.63 3.52 -13.97
CA LEU A 359 3.91 3.29 -13.30
C LEU A 359 3.70 3.05 -11.81
N TYR A 360 4.50 2.15 -11.25
CA TYR A 360 4.47 1.84 -9.82
C TYR A 360 5.88 1.89 -9.24
N THR A 361 6.04 2.48 -8.05
CA THR A 361 7.35 2.66 -7.41
C THR A 361 8.11 1.35 -7.29
N PHE A 362 7.43 0.26 -6.94
CA PHE A 362 8.00 -1.08 -6.82
C PHE A 362 7.73 -1.96 -8.05
N GLY A 363 7.25 -1.37 -9.16
CA GLY A 363 6.92 -2.11 -10.37
C GLY A 363 8.13 -2.62 -11.16
N ARG A 364 7.86 -3.32 -12.26
CA ARG A 364 8.92 -3.82 -13.17
C ARG A 364 8.72 -3.28 -14.58
N GLN A 365 8.17 -2.08 -14.70
CA GLN A 365 8.01 -1.39 -15.98
C GLN A 365 9.39 -1.04 -16.56
N VAL A 366 9.60 -1.34 -17.84
CA VAL A 366 10.89 -1.13 -18.51
C VAL A 366 10.74 -0.24 -19.73
N ALA A 367 11.67 0.69 -19.91
CA ALA A 367 11.80 1.42 -21.17
C ALA A 367 12.48 0.55 -22.25
N ALA A 368 12.53 1.04 -23.48
CA ALA A 368 13.12 0.34 -24.63
C ALA A 368 14.59 -0.08 -24.43
N ASN A 369 15.34 0.63 -23.57
CA ASN A 369 16.72 0.29 -23.21
C ASN A 369 16.83 -0.86 -22.18
N GLY A 370 15.72 -1.48 -21.80
CA GLY A 370 15.65 -2.57 -20.83
C GLY A 370 15.75 -2.15 -19.36
N LYS A 371 16.02 -0.87 -19.07
CA LYS A 371 16.11 -0.35 -17.70
C LYS A 371 14.74 -0.06 -17.12
N TYR A 372 14.64 -0.12 -15.79
CA TYR A 372 13.40 0.22 -15.10
C TYR A 372 13.06 1.69 -15.26
N TYR A 373 11.78 1.96 -15.53
CA TYR A 373 11.23 3.31 -15.61
C TYR A 373 10.27 3.54 -14.45
N ARG A 374 10.68 4.42 -13.53
CA ARG A 374 10.01 4.66 -12.24
C ARG A 374 9.17 5.93 -12.29
N PRO A 375 8.19 6.11 -11.38
CA PRO A 375 7.38 7.33 -11.34
C PRO A 375 8.21 8.63 -11.27
N HIS A 376 9.33 8.65 -10.54
CA HIS A 376 10.19 9.84 -10.48
C HIS A 376 10.87 10.17 -11.81
N HIS A 377 11.27 9.16 -12.60
CA HIS A 377 11.78 9.36 -13.96
C HIS A 377 10.74 10.03 -14.85
N ALA A 378 9.47 9.63 -14.74
CA ALA A 378 8.36 10.25 -15.48
C ALA A 378 8.18 11.72 -15.11
N ILE A 379 8.11 12.03 -13.81
CA ILE A 379 7.95 13.41 -13.31
C ILE A 379 9.09 14.31 -13.81
N ILE A 380 10.34 13.88 -13.63
CA ILE A 380 11.51 14.66 -14.05
C ILE A 380 11.51 14.86 -15.58
N SER A 381 11.21 13.80 -16.34
CA SER A 381 11.14 13.87 -17.81
C SER A 381 10.08 14.85 -18.30
N GLU A 382 8.89 14.89 -17.68
CA GLU A 382 7.85 15.88 -18.02
C GLU A 382 8.29 17.32 -17.68
N VAL A 383 8.93 17.54 -16.53
CA VAL A 383 9.46 18.86 -16.16
C VAL A 383 10.53 19.34 -17.15
N HIS A 384 11.38 18.45 -17.65
CA HIS A 384 12.35 18.80 -18.69
C HIS A 384 11.70 19.08 -20.06
N ARG A 385 10.63 18.35 -20.41
CA ARG A 385 9.91 18.53 -21.68
C ARG A 385 9.00 19.76 -21.71
N ALA A 386 8.55 20.25 -20.56
CA ALA A 386 7.65 21.39 -20.47
C ALA A 386 8.23 22.62 -21.19
N ARG A 387 7.43 23.20 -22.11
CA ARG A 387 7.81 24.38 -22.92
C ARG A 387 7.18 25.69 -22.46
N HIS A 388 6.02 25.61 -21.81
CA HIS A 388 5.20 26.81 -21.54
C HIS A 388 4.87 26.97 -20.06
N SER A 389 4.31 25.95 -19.41
CA SER A 389 3.96 26.04 -17.99
C SER A 389 4.00 24.69 -17.29
N ILE A 390 4.16 24.75 -15.97
CA ILE A 390 4.04 23.64 -15.02
C ILE A 390 3.22 24.15 -13.84
N LYS A 391 2.12 23.45 -13.51
CA LYS A 391 1.23 23.78 -12.39
C LYS A 391 1.20 22.59 -11.43
N LEU A 392 1.57 22.83 -10.18
CA LEU A 392 1.60 21.82 -9.13
C LEU A 392 0.62 22.16 -8.01
N CYS A 393 -0.14 21.17 -7.58
CA CYS A 393 -0.96 21.20 -6.36
C CYS A 393 -0.57 19.98 -5.53
N LEU A 394 0.05 20.21 -4.38
CA LEU A 394 0.61 19.14 -3.54
C LEU A 394 0.35 19.47 -2.06
N PHE A 395 0.27 18.47 -1.20
CA PHE A 395 0.29 18.72 0.25
C PHE A 395 1.64 19.27 0.69
N LEU A 396 2.71 18.60 0.29
CA LEU A 396 4.09 18.96 0.60
C LEU A 396 4.99 18.59 -0.58
N ILE A 397 6.18 19.20 -0.63
CA ILE A 397 7.20 18.86 -1.61
C ILE A 397 8.57 18.78 -0.92
N GLY A 398 9.23 17.65 -1.10
CA GLY A 398 10.63 17.45 -0.73
C GLY A 398 11.54 17.54 -1.96
N GLU A 399 12.82 17.21 -1.78
CA GLU A 399 13.78 17.18 -2.89
C GLU A 399 13.42 16.15 -3.97
N LEU A 400 12.79 15.05 -3.56
CA LEU A 400 12.49 13.88 -4.38
C LEU A 400 13.69 13.49 -5.26
N GLN A 401 14.75 13.01 -4.62
CA GLN A 401 15.98 12.62 -5.29
C GLN A 401 15.80 11.28 -6.02
N GLY A 402 16.12 11.25 -7.32
CA GLY A 402 16.22 10.03 -8.10
C GLY A 402 17.50 9.24 -7.84
N GLU A 403 17.65 8.10 -8.52
CA GLU A 403 18.79 7.18 -8.38
C GLU A 403 20.15 7.82 -8.72
N HIS A 404 20.16 8.90 -9.51
CA HIS A 404 21.35 9.65 -9.91
C HIS A 404 21.49 11.00 -9.20
N HIS A 405 20.87 11.15 -8.02
CA HIS A 405 20.76 12.43 -7.30
C HIS A 405 20.00 13.52 -8.07
N ASP A 406 19.21 13.14 -9.08
CA ASP A 406 18.33 14.06 -9.80
C ASP A 406 17.28 14.62 -8.84
N SER A 407 17.23 15.94 -8.67
CA SER A 407 16.25 16.59 -7.80
C SER A 407 15.09 17.16 -8.62
N VAL A 408 13.85 16.87 -8.23
CA VAL A 408 12.67 17.52 -8.83
C VAL A 408 12.71 19.02 -8.59
N ILE A 409 13.24 19.47 -7.45
CA ILE A 409 13.38 20.90 -7.14
C ILE A 409 14.33 21.57 -8.13
N ASP A 410 15.48 20.95 -8.40
CA ASP A 410 16.41 21.47 -9.41
C ASP A 410 15.80 21.46 -10.81
N ALA A 411 15.11 20.38 -11.19
CA ALA A 411 14.42 20.30 -12.47
C ALA A 411 13.39 21.45 -12.65
N LEU A 412 12.60 21.75 -11.61
CA LEU A 412 11.63 22.86 -11.61
C LEU A 412 12.32 24.23 -11.70
N ILE A 413 13.40 24.45 -10.94
CA ILE A 413 14.20 25.68 -11.01
C ILE A 413 14.80 25.86 -12.40
N HIS A 414 15.35 24.79 -12.99
CA HIS A 414 15.86 24.82 -14.35
C HIS A 414 14.76 25.11 -15.37
N ALA A 415 13.57 24.53 -15.22
CA ALA A 415 12.43 24.83 -16.09
C ALA A 415 12.06 26.32 -16.02
N HIS A 416 11.96 26.87 -14.81
CA HIS A 416 11.68 28.29 -14.60
C HIS A 416 12.74 29.19 -15.26
N ARG A 417 14.03 28.87 -15.10
CA ARG A 417 15.14 29.61 -15.73
C ARG A 417 15.14 29.52 -17.25
N ARG A 418 14.58 28.46 -17.84
CA ARG A 418 14.36 28.33 -19.29
C ARG A 418 13.17 29.16 -19.80
N GLY A 419 12.45 29.86 -18.92
CA GLY A 419 11.26 30.65 -19.26
C GLY A 419 9.93 29.91 -19.14
N VAL A 420 9.91 28.70 -18.57
CA VAL A 420 8.68 27.96 -18.28
C VAL A 420 7.98 28.59 -17.07
N GLU A 421 6.69 28.88 -17.18
CA GLU A 421 5.91 29.37 -16.05
C GLU A 421 5.71 28.26 -15.01
N VAL A 422 6.27 28.39 -13.82
CA VAL A 422 6.10 27.41 -12.73
C VAL A 422 5.25 28.01 -11.62
N LYS A 423 4.13 27.37 -11.31
CA LYS A 423 3.20 27.76 -10.22
C LYS A 423 2.93 26.58 -9.31
N ILE A 424 3.01 26.81 -8.00
CA ILE A 424 2.90 25.76 -6.98
C ILE A 424 1.92 26.20 -5.91
N ILE A 425 0.98 25.32 -5.54
CA ILE A 425 0.11 25.46 -4.38
C ILE A 425 0.45 24.34 -3.40
N LEU A 426 0.73 24.70 -2.14
CA LEU A 426 1.05 23.77 -1.05
C LEU A 426 0.09 23.93 0.13
N ASN A 427 -0.07 22.88 0.94
CA ASN A 427 -0.66 23.01 2.26
C ASN A 427 0.27 23.87 3.14
N GLY A 428 -0.26 24.95 3.70
CA GLY A 428 0.49 25.93 4.46
C GLY A 428 1.12 25.39 5.74
N HIS A 429 0.45 24.45 6.41
CA HIS A 429 0.93 23.80 7.63
C HIS A 429 2.06 22.80 7.33
N LEU A 430 1.95 22.06 6.22
CA LEU A 430 2.95 21.05 5.83
C LEU A 430 4.14 21.63 5.06
N ALA A 431 4.02 22.84 4.51
CA ALA A 431 5.12 23.54 3.83
C ALA A 431 6.16 24.15 4.79
N ARG A 432 5.97 23.99 6.11
CA ARG A 432 6.80 24.61 7.16
C ARG A 432 7.53 23.57 8.00
N GLN A 433 8.71 23.94 8.48
CA GLN A 433 9.52 23.08 9.36
C GLN A 433 8.87 22.96 10.75
N GLY A 434 9.15 21.86 11.43
CA GLY A 434 8.58 21.52 12.74
C GLY A 434 7.83 20.18 12.69
N SER A 435 7.31 19.75 13.83
CA SER A 435 6.45 18.57 13.89
C SER A 435 5.11 18.85 13.22
N PRO A 436 4.69 18.08 12.20
CA PRO A 436 3.37 18.23 11.56
C PRO A 436 2.20 18.01 12.53
N GLY A 437 2.36 17.16 13.54
CA GLY A 437 1.31 16.86 14.52
C GLY A 437 1.26 17.81 15.71
N LYS A 438 2.09 18.86 15.75
CA LYS A 438 2.03 19.88 16.80
C LYS A 438 1.14 21.03 16.34
N GLU A 439 0.14 21.35 17.15
CA GLU A 439 -0.70 22.52 16.96
C GLU A 439 0.07 23.82 17.28
N TYR A 440 -0.17 24.85 16.46
CA TYR A 440 0.40 26.18 16.65
C TYR A 440 -0.69 27.24 16.43
N PRO A 441 -0.74 28.31 17.25
CA PRO A 441 -1.53 29.48 16.90
C PRO A 441 -1.12 30.03 15.54
N MET A 442 -2.07 30.47 14.72
CA MET A 442 -1.79 30.93 13.35
C MET A 442 -0.71 32.02 13.25
N ALA A 443 -0.61 32.92 14.25
CA ALA A 443 0.43 33.94 14.28
C ALA A 443 1.86 33.35 14.45
N GLU A 444 1.99 32.22 15.15
CA GLU A 444 3.23 31.46 15.27
C GLU A 444 3.47 30.61 14.02
N GLU A 445 2.42 29.96 13.50
CA GLU A 445 2.46 29.15 12.28
C GLU A 445 3.06 29.94 11.11
N LEU A 446 2.56 31.17 10.89
CA LEU A 446 3.02 32.01 9.81
C LEU A 446 4.50 32.44 9.94
N LYS A 447 5.06 32.43 11.15
CA LYS A 447 6.46 32.76 11.45
C LYS A 447 7.40 31.56 11.33
N ARG A 448 6.90 30.31 11.33
CA ARG A 448 7.74 29.11 11.18
C ARG A 448 8.47 29.14 9.83
N PRO A 449 9.75 28.74 9.78
CA PRO A 449 10.48 28.70 8.52
C PRO A 449 9.86 27.69 7.55
N LEU A 450 9.86 28.00 6.25
CA LEU A 450 9.43 27.04 5.23
C LEU A 450 10.44 25.89 5.13
N LEU A 451 9.97 24.74 4.62
CA LEU A 451 10.84 23.61 4.31
C LEU A 451 11.96 24.03 3.33
N PRO A 452 13.18 23.46 3.44
CA PRO A 452 14.31 23.83 2.58
C PRO A 452 13.99 23.79 1.08
N ALA A 453 13.30 22.75 0.61
CA ALA A 453 12.87 22.61 -0.78
C ALA A 453 11.95 23.77 -1.22
N VAL A 454 10.97 24.13 -0.39
CA VAL A 454 10.03 25.24 -0.63
C VAL A 454 10.77 26.59 -0.65
N MET A 455 11.72 26.78 0.26
CA MET A 455 12.56 27.98 0.29
C MET A 455 13.42 28.11 -0.97
N ARG A 456 13.98 27.02 -1.49
CA ARG A 456 14.77 27.02 -2.73
C ARG A 456 13.93 27.45 -3.93
N LEU A 457 12.72 26.90 -4.06
CA LEU A 457 11.77 27.29 -5.10
C LEU A 457 11.45 28.80 -5.02
N LYS A 458 11.09 29.29 -3.83
CA LYS A 458 10.80 30.71 -3.61
C LYS A 458 11.98 31.62 -3.93
N ARG A 459 13.21 31.25 -3.51
CA ARG A 459 14.44 31.99 -3.81
C ARG A 459 14.78 32.02 -5.30
N ALA A 460 14.37 31.00 -6.04
CA ALA A 460 14.54 30.94 -7.49
C ALA A 460 13.53 31.81 -8.26
N GLY A 461 12.60 32.51 -7.58
CA GLY A 461 11.57 33.34 -8.20
C GLY A 461 10.29 32.59 -8.59
N ILE A 462 10.16 31.32 -8.22
CA ILE A 462 8.97 30.52 -8.52
C ILE A 462 7.81 30.96 -7.62
N ALA A 463 6.62 31.10 -8.21
CA ALA A 463 5.40 31.46 -7.49
C ALA A 463 4.90 30.27 -6.64
N VAL A 464 5.03 30.41 -5.32
CA VAL A 464 4.54 29.42 -4.33
C VAL A 464 3.42 30.04 -3.51
N ALA A 465 2.21 29.49 -3.64
CA ALA A 465 1.06 29.80 -2.81
C ALA A 465 0.91 28.77 -1.68
N LEU A 466 0.49 29.22 -0.51
CA LEU A 466 0.23 28.38 0.65
C LEU A 466 -1.25 28.48 1.00
N ALA A 467 -1.94 27.35 1.04
CA ALA A 467 -3.34 27.25 1.42
C ALA A 467 -3.46 26.85 2.90
N TYR A 468 -4.29 27.58 3.65
CA TYR A 468 -4.61 27.28 5.05
C TYR A 468 -6.11 26.99 5.16
N GLY A 469 -6.48 26.04 6.01
CA GLY A 469 -7.88 25.83 6.39
C GLY A 469 -8.38 26.99 7.26
N MET A 470 -9.70 27.14 7.37
CA MET A 470 -10.30 28.04 8.36
C MET A 470 -10.46 27.38 9.74
N ASP A 471 -10.53 26.04 9.75
CA ASP A 471 -10.82 25.23 10.92
C ASP A 471 -9.83 24.04 10.97
N ASP A 472 -9.25 23.76 12.15
CA ASP A 472 -8.38 22.61 12.40
C ASP A 472 -9.21 21.40 12.88
N PHE A 473 -8.97 20.21 12.32
CA PHE A 473 -9.61 18.96 12.76
C PHE A 473 -8.59 17.85 12.94
N ASP A 474 -8.79 17.03 13.98
CA ASP A 474 -8.00 15.83 14.20
C ASP A 474 -8.27 14.77 13.11
N VAL A 475 -7.23 14.41 12.36
CA VAL A 475 -7.28 13.37 11.31
C VAL A 475 -6.70 12.07 11.89
N PRO A 476 -7.30 10.88 11.63
CA PRO A 476 -6.78 9.59 12.09
C PRO A 476 -5.62 9.16 11.20
N TYR A 477 -4.56 9.97 11.16
CA TYR A 477 -3.27 9.41 10.85
C TYR A 477 -2.74 8.76 12.14
N SER A 478 -2.07 7.62 12.01
CA SER A 478 -1.38 6.93 13.09
C SER A 478 -0.05 6.43 12.51
N PRO A 479 1.09 6.61 13.19
CA PRO A 479 1.51 7.89 13.77
C PRO A 479 2.91 8.29 13.28
N ILE A 480 3.28 9.54 13.56
CA ILE A 480 4.69 9.98 13.66
C ILE A 480 5.26 9.51 15.00
#